data_AF-A0A2X2THZ7-F1
#
_entry.id   AF-A0A2X2THZ7-F1
#
_cell.length_a   1.000
_cell.length_b   1.000
_cell.length_c   1.000
_cell.angle_alpha   90.00
_cell.angle_beta   90.00
_cell.angle_gamma   90.00
#
_symmetry.space_group_name_H-M   'P 1'
#
loop_
_entity.id
_entity.type
_entity.pdbx_description
1 polymer ?
#
loop_
_entity_poly.entity_id
_entity_poly.type
_entity_poly.pdbx_seq_one_letter_code
_entity_poly.pdbx_strand_id
1 'polypeptide(L)' 'MNIVIAEDLYPESLEGDEPEELPQVRWPLAKMMDLLNEDDFSEARNVSALFLVREWLRQQGRL' A
#
# COMPACT_ATOMS: atom_id res chain seq x y z
N MET A 1 -4.61 -0.18 -15.80
CA MET A 1 -4.36 -0.02 -14.36
C MET A 1 -2.88 -0.20 -14.15
N ASN A 2 -2.21 0.78 -13.55
CA ASN A 2 -0.79 0.72 -13.24
C ASN A 2 -0.64 0.61 -11.73
N ILE A 3 0.32 -0.20 -11.27
CA ILE A 3 0.70 -0.30 -9.86
C ILE A 3 2.10 0.29 -9.75
N VAL A 4 2.26 1.27 -8.86
CA VAL A 4 3.51 1.98 -8.61
C VAL A 4 3.89 1.79 -7.14
N ILE A 5 5.17 1.57 -6.88
CA ILE A 5 5.73 1.52 -5.53
C ILE A 5 6.47 2.83 -5.30
N ALA A 6 6.14 3.53 -4.22
CA ALA A 6 6.78 4.78 -3.85
C ALA A 6 7.67 4.56 -2.63
N GLU A 7 8.93 4.97 -2.73
CA GLU A 7 9.96 4.83 -1.69
C GLU A 7 10.75 6.14 -1.61
N ASP A 8 11.57 6.31 -0.57
CA ASP A 8 12.33 7.54 -0.33
C ASP A 8 11.44 8.80 -0.28
N LEU A 9 10.31 8.67 0.42
CA LEU A 9 9.32 9.73 0.57
C LEU A 9 9.88 10.89 1.41
N TYR A 10 9.56 12.12 0.99
CA TYR A 10 9.88 13.34 1.72
C TYR A 10 8.60 14.16 1.99
N PRO A 11 8.61 15.08 2.98
CA PRO A 11 7.46 15.91 3.26
C PRO A 11 7.20 16.89 2.11
N GLU A 12 6.09 16.71 1.41
CA GLU A 12 5.54 17.63 0.43
C GLU A 12 4.01 17.57 0.51
N SER A 13 3.34 18.70 0.28
CA SER A 13 1.88 18.79 0.32
C SER A 13 1.40 19.62 -0.85
N LEU A 14 0.32 19.16 -1.49
CA LEU A 14 -0.35 19.80 -2.59
C LEU A 14 -1.84 19.87 -2.27
N GLU A 15 -2.53 20.85 -2.86
CA GLU A 15 -3.97 20.97 -2.75
C GLU A 15 -4.64 19.80 -3.48
N GLY A 16 -5.52 19.09 -2.78
CA GLY A 16 -6.34 18.02 -3.32
C GLY A 16 -7.81 18.44 -3.41
N ASP A 17 -8.59 17.67 -4.16
CA ASP A 17 -10.04 17.93 -4.33
C ASP A 17 -10.90 17.27 -3.24
N GLU A 18 -10.31 16.44 -2.38
CA GLU A 18 -11.03 15.72 -1.34
C GLU A 18 -11.57 16.69 -0.28
N PRO A 19 -12.87 16.61 0.06
CA PRO A 19 -13.50 17.53 1.00
C PRO A 19 -13.10 17.26 2.46
N GLU A 20 -12.54 16.08 2.74
CA GLU A 20 -12.13 15.62 4.07
C GLU A 20 -10.70 15.07 4.07
N GLU A 21 -10.07 15.08 5.24
CA GLU A 21 -8.73 14.52 5.40
C GLU A 21 -8.76 12.99 5.31
N LEU A 22 -7.85 12.41 4.51
CA LEU A 22 -7.68 10.97 4.42
C LEU A 22 -6.76 10.46 5.55
N PRO A 23 -7.27 9.66 6.50
CA PRO A 23 -6.46 9.15 7.61
C PRO A 23 -5.37 8.20 7.09
N GLN A 24 -4.14 8.37 7.60
CA GLN A 24 -3.03 7.49 7.24
C GLN A 24 -2.91 6.32 8.22
N VAL A 25 -2.82 5.10 7.68
CA VAL A 25 -2.56 3.89 8.46
C VAL A 25 -1.19 3.32 8.07
N ARG A 26 -0.32 3.10 9.06
CA ARG A 26 0.98 2.44 8.85
C ARG A 26 0.85 0.94 9.08
N TRP A 27 1.25 0.15 8.09
CA TRP A 27 1.23 -1.31 8.17
C TRP A 27 2.64 -1.90 8.02
N PRO A 28 3.09 -2.81 8.91
CA PRO A 28 4.42 -3.40 8.80
C PRO A 28 4.49 -4.44 7.67
N LEU A 29 5.54 -4.36 6.84
CA LEU A 29 5.74 -5.27 5.70
C LEU A 29 5.74 -6.75 6.10
N ALA A 30 6.34 -7.09 7.24
CA ALA A 30 6.38 -8.45 7.77
C ALA A 30 4.99 -9.05 8.06
N LYS A 31 3.95 -8.20 8.19
CA LYS A 31 2.55 -8.60 8.40
C LYS A 31 1.65 -8.16 7.26
N MET A 32 2.19 -7.83 6.09
CA MET A 32 1.38 -7.29 4.99
C MET A 32 0.23 -8.22 4.58
N MET A 33 0.40 -9.54 4.74
CA MET A 33 -0.65 -10.51 4.41
C MET A 33 -1.83 -10.49 5.38
N ASP A 34 -1.66 -9.93 6.58
CA ASP A 34 -2.74 -9.81 7.56
C ASP A 34 -3.84 -8.85 7.05
N LEU A 35 -3.52 -7.94 6.11
CA LEU A 35 -4.49 -7.07 5.43
C LEU A 35 -5.59 -7.85 4.69
N LEU A 36 -5.38 -9.11 4.35
CA LEU A 36 -6.43 -9.94 3.74
C LEU A 36 -7.58 -10.27 4.69
N ASN A 37 -7.39 -10.07 5.99
CA ASN A 37 -8.42 -10.26 7.01
C ASN A 37 -9.10 -8.93 7.41
N GLU A 38 -8.67 -7.81 6.86
CA GLU A 38 -9.31 -6.50 7.08
C GLU A 38 -10.47 -6.35 6.11
N ASP A 39 -11.70 -6.27 6.63
CA ASP A 39 -12.92 -6.22 5.82
C ASP A 39 -12.90 -5.06 4.81
N ASP A 40 -12.39 -3.90 5.23
CA ASP A 40 -12.28 -2.69 4.40
C ASP A 40 -11.15 -2.73 3.36
N PHE A 41 -10.29 -3.77 3.39
CA PHE A 41 -9.18 -3.92 2.44
C PHE A 41 -9.53 -4.84 1.26
N SER A 42 -10.60 -5.62 1.36
CA SER A 42 -10.93 -6.74 0.46
C SER A 42 -11.52 -6.30 -0.90
N GLU A 43 -10.72 -5.54 -1.66
CA GLU A 43 -11.02 -5.07 -3.00
C GLU A 43 -10.00 -5.60 -4.01
N ALA A 44 -10.44 -5.93 -5.23
CA ALA A 44 -9.63 -6.68 -6.19
C ALA A 44 -8.28 -6.01 -6.56
N ARG A 45 -8.25 -4.68 -6.67
CA ARG A 45 -7.04 -3.89 -6.98
C ARG A 45 -6.10 -3.86 -5.77
N ASN A 46 -6.63 -3.69 -4.56
CA ASN A 46 -5.85 -3.75 -3.32
C ASN A 46 -5.17 -5.12 -3.15
N VAL A 47 -5.95 -6.20 -3.29
CA VAL A 47 -5.43 -7.58 -3.20
C VAL A 47 -4.39 -7.85 -4.28
N SER A 48 -4.65 -7.44 -5.53
CA SER A 48 -3.68 -7.60 -6.62
C SER A 48 -2.37 -6.87 -6.33
N ALA A 49 -2.45 -5.61 -5.88
CA ALA A 49 -1.27 -4.82 -5.53
C ALA A 49 -0.49 -5.45 -4.38
N LEU A 50 -1.18 -5.94 -3.34
CA LEU A 50 -0.56 -6.60 -2.19
C LEU A 50 0.31 -7.80 -2.61
N PHE A 51 -0.23 -8.69 -3.46
CA PHE A 51 0.50 -9.87 -3.93
C PHE A 51 1.66 -9.49 -4.86
N LEU A 52 1.47 -8.52 -5.76
CA LEU A 52 2.54 -8.09 -6.68
C LEU A 52 3.70 -7.42 -5.93
N VAL A 53 3.41 -6.57 -4.95
CA VAL A 53 4.43 -5.92 -4.11
C VAL A 53 5.17 -6.96 -3.27
N ARG A 54 4.47 -7.95 -2.71
CA ARG A 54 5.12 -9.04 -1.96
C ARG A 54 6.16 -9.76 -2.80
N GLU A 55 5.80 -10.20 -4.01
CA GLU A 55 6.74 -10.93 -4.86
C GLU A 55 7.91 -10.05 -5.31
N TRP A 56 7.66 -8.77 -5.59
CA TRP A 56 8.71 -7.79 -5.90
C TRP A 56 9.68 -7.55 -4.73
N LEU A 57 9.17 -7.49 -3.49
CA LEU A 57 10.00 -7.35 -2.27
C LEU A 57 10.84 -8.61 -2.01
N ARG A 58 10.29 -9.80 -2.25
CA ARG A 58 11.02 -11.08 -2.13
C ARG A 58 12.17 -11.18 -3.13
N GLN A 59 11.97 -10.72 -4.37
CA GLN A 59 13.04 -10.70 -5.38
C GLN A 59 14.23 -9.81 -4.98
N GLN A 60 14.01 -8.83 -4.10
CA GLN A 60 15.06 -7.98 -3.55
C GLN A 60 15.64 -8.48 -2.22
N GLY A 61 15.13 -9.59 -1.66
CA GLY A 61 15.54 -10.08 -0.34
C GLY A 61 15.09 -9.20 0.82
N ARG A 62 14.00 -8.44 0.65
CA ARG A 62 13.44 -7.51 1.65
C ARG A 62 12.28 -8.10 2.46
N LEU A 63 11.88 -9.32 2.11
CA LEU A 63 10.91 -10.20 2.75
C LEU A 63 11.50 -11.61 2.77
#